data_AF-A0AA35KB85-F1
#
_entry.id   AF-A0AA35KB85-F1
#
_cell.length_a   1.000
_cell.length_b   1.000
_cell.length_c   1.000
_cell.angle_alpha   90.00
_cell.angle_beta   90.00
_cell.angle_gamma   90.00
#
_symmetry.space_group_name_H-M   'P 1'
#
loop_
_entity.id
_entity.type
_entity.pdbx_description
1 polymer ?
#
loop_
_entity_poly.entity_id
_entity_poly.type
_entity_poly.pdbx_seq_one_letter_code
_entity_poly.pdbx_strand_id
1 'polypeptide(L)'
;MAAPTRPWSPEELRGDALPRKEIVCFLQEQAVHKFLSEHKLLGQIKNVTKTASKEQLIMAYNELFETKRFHGTESPEHVAEQVKNVKIDEEKPKETKPEEAVDEGPPKYTKPVLKKGDKINFPQKGDVVQCWYAGKLQDGTVFDSNIQTSSKKKKAAKPLSFKVSIGKMI
;
A
#
# COMPACT_ATOMS: atom_id res chain seq x y z
N MET A 1 5.50 -6.64 -6.79
CA MET A 1 4.19 -5.98 -6.56
C MET A 1 3.47 -5.89 -7.90
N ALA A 2 2.21 -6.33 -7.98
CA ALA A 2 1.47 -6.41 -9.25
C ALA A 2 1.13 -5.00 -9.75
N ALA A 3 1.39 -4.74 -11.03
CA ALA A 3 0.98 -3.50 -11.67
C ALA A 3 -0.54 -3.34 -11.54
N PRO A 4 -1.05 -2.17 -11.12
CA PRO A 4 -2.48 -1.94 -11.09
C PRO A 4 -3.04 -2.19 -12.49
N THR A 5 -4.12 -2.95 -12.56
CA THR A 5 -4.82 -3.26 -13.80
C THR A 5 -5.46 -1.98 -14.33
N ARG A 6 -5.29 -1.64 -15.62
CA ARG A 6 -5.94 -0.48 -16.25
C ARG A 6 -7.46 -0.59 -16.12
N PRO A 7 -8.13 0.20 -15.24
CA PRO A 7 -9.58 0.08 -15.06
C PRO A 7 -10.37 0.68 -16.24
N TRP A 8 -9.77 1.62 -16.98
CA TRP A 8 -10.43 2.30 -18.10
C TRP A 8 -9.54 2.31 -19.34
N SER A 9 -10.19 2.11 -20.49
CA SER A 9 -9.56 2.24 -21.80
C SER A 9 -9.42 3.72 -22.19
N PRO A 10 -8.43 4.09 -23.03
CA PRO A 10 -8.25 5.48 -23.48
C PRO A 10 -9.48 6.05 -24.21
N GLU A 11 -10.33 5.19 -24.77
CA GLU A 11 -11.60 5.54 -25.40
C GLU A 11 -12.68 5.90 -24.36
N GLU A 12 -12.76 5.15 -23.26
CA GLU A 12 -13.70 5.40 -22.16
C GLU A 12 -13.35 6.68 -21.39
N LEU A 13 -12.05 6.96 -21.25
CA LEU A 13 -11.54 8.19 -20.64
C LEU A 13 -11.85 9.44 -21.49
N ARG A 14 -11.99 9.30 -22.81
CA ARG A 14 -12.46 10.37 -23.70
C ARG A 14 -13.98 10.54 -23.62
N GLY A 15 -14.72 9.45 -23.46
CA GLY A 15 -16.18 9.44 -23.37
C GLY A 15 -16.73 10.25 -22.18
N ASP A 16 -17.89 10.89 -22.35
CA ASP A 16 -18.56 11.69 -21.30
C ASP A 16 -19.07 10.86 -20.11
N ALA A 17 -19.06 9.54 -20.24
CA ALA A 17 -19.52 8.60 -19.22
C ALA A 17 -18.70 8.63 -17.91
N LEU A 18 -17.44 9.08 -17.93
CA LEU A 18 -16.58 9.09 -16.75
C LEU A 18 -16.48 10.49 -16.11
N PRO A 19 -16.87 10.63 -14.82
CA PRO A 19 -16.70 11.88 -14.09
C PRO A 19 -15.20 12.21 -13.93
N ARG A 20 -14.82 13.46 -14.18
CA ARG A 20 -13.45 13.96 -13.93
C ARG A 20 -12.97 13.68 -12.50
N LYS A 21 -13.89 13.63 -11.54
CA LYS A 21 -13.63 13.32 -10.12
C LYS A 21 -13.08 11.90 -9.93
N GLU A 22 -13.62 10.93 -10.65
CA GLU A 22 -13.20 9.52 -10.56
C GLU A 22 -11.78 9.34 -11.10
N ILE A 23 -11.48 10.00 -12.22
CA ILE A 23 -10.15 9.96 -12.85
C ILE A 23 -9.10 10.56 -11.90
N VAL A 24 -9.40 11.72 -11.30
CA VAL A 24 -8.51 12.37 -10.31
C VAL A 24 -8.34 11.50 -9.06
N CYS A 25 -9.42 10.92 -8.55
CA CYS A 25 -9.37 10.03 -7.38
C CYS A 25 -8.44 8.83 -7.64
N PHE A 26 -8.60 8.18 -8.79
CA PHE A 26 -7.77 7.05 -9.19
C PHE A 26 -6.30 7.43 -9.39
N LEU A 27 -6.03 8.56 -10.05
CA LEU A 27 -4.67 9.09 -10.20
C LEU A 27 -4.04 9.34 -8.82
N GLN A 28 -4.76 9.96 -7.89
CA GLN A 28 -4.27 10.21 -6.53
C GLN A 28 -4.04 8.92 -5.72
N GLU A 29 -4.86 7.89 -5.92
CA GLU A 29 -4.75 6.62 -5.22
C GLU A 29 -3.62 5.73 -5.76
N GLN A 30 -3.39 5.78 -7.08
CA GLN A 30 -2.47 4.86 -7.75
C GLN A 30 -1.12 5.49 -8.10
N ALA A 31 -1.01 6.82 -8.22
CA ALA A 31 0.24 7.48 -8.58
C ALA A 31 1.08 7.86 -7.35
N VAL A 32 2.41 7.88 -7.54
CA VAL A 32 3.36 8.38 -6.54
C VAL A 32 3.23 9.90 -6.35
N HIS A 33 3.51 10.37 -5.13
CA HIS A 33 3.42 11.80 -4.76
C HIS A 33 4.20 12.74 -5.71
N LYS A 34 5.37 12.30 -6.19
CA LYS A 34 6.19 13.05 -7.16
C LYS A 34 5.46 13.29 -8.49
N PHE A 35 4.81 12.25 -9.02
CA PHE A 35 4.06 12.30 -10.27
C PHE A 35 2.82 13.22 -10.15
N LEU A 36 2.12 13.14 -9.01
CA LEU A 36 0.97 14.01 -8.74
C LEU A 36 1.36 15.48 -8.65
N SER A 37 2.58 15.77 -8.15
CA SER A 37 3.11 17.14 -8.07
C SER A 37 3.43 17.70 -9.46
N GLU A 38 4.03 16.90 -10.34
CA GLU A 38 4.37 17.29 -11.72
C GLU A 38 3.11 17.64 -12.54
N HIS A 39 2.06 16.84 -12.41
CA HIS A 39 0.79 17.06 -13.10
C HIS A 39 -0.19 17.99 -12.36
N LYS A 40 0.24 18.62 -11.25
CA LYS A 40 -0.61 19.48 -10.39
C LYS A 40 -1.93 18.81 -9.95
N LEU A 41 -1.89 17.49 -9.80
CA LEU A 41 -3.01 16.67 -9.34
C LEU A 41 -3.03 16.55 -7.82
N LEU A 42 -2.15 17.26 -7.12
CA LEU A 42 -2.03 17.25 -5.68
C LEU A 42 -2.98 18.27 -5.04
N GLY A 43 -3.91 17.78 -4.21
CA GLY A 43 -4.87 18.62 -3.49
C GLY A 43 -6.29 18.05 -3.50
N GLN A 44 -7.25 18.85 -3.04
CA GLN A 44 -8.64 18.40 -3.00
C GLN A 44 -9.20 18.15 -4.40
N ILE A 45 -9.84 16.99 -4.59
CA ILE A 45 -10.45 16.54 -5.85
C ILE A 45 -11.36 17.62 -6.45
N LYS A 46 -12.09 18.37 -5.61
CA LYS A 46 -12.98 19.47 -6.04
C LYS A 46 -12.25 20.67 -6.65
N ASN A 47 -11.00 20.90 -6.26
CA ASN A 47 -10.16 21.98 -6.80
C ASN A 47 -9.41 21.49 -8.03
N VAL A 48 -8.84 20.28 -7.95
CA VAL A 48 -8.15 19.64 -9.07
C VAL A 48 -9.08 19.46 -10.28
N THR A 49 -10.34 19.09 -10.07
CA THR A 49 -11.32 18.98 -11.18
C THR A 49 -11.75 20.30 -11.80
N LYS A 50 -11.50 21.44 -11.12
CA LYS A 50 -11.72 22.78 -11.66
C LYS A 50 -10.50 23.28 -12.44
N THR A 51 -9.30 22.89 -12.02
CA THR A 51 -8.04 23.35 -12.63
C THR A 51 -7.52 22.41 -13.71
N ALA A 52 -7.79 21.10 -13.63
CA ALA A 52 -7.33 20.10 -14.57
C ALA A 52 -8.39 19.86 -15.67
N SER A 53 -7.98 20.04 -16.93
CA SER A 53 -8.81 19.70 -18.08
C SER A 53 -8.87 18.18 -18.28
N LYS A 54 -9.92 17.72 -18.95
CA LYS A 54 -10.13 16.28 -19.18
C LYS A 54 -8.96 15.67 -19.97
N GLU A 55 -8.42 16.40 -20.93
CA GLU A 55 -7.26 15.97 -21.72
C GLU A 55 -5.99 15.83 -20.88
N GLN A 56 -5.76 16.74 -19.93
CA GLN A 56 -4.63 16.64 -18.99
C GLN A 56 -4.74 15.38 -18.12
N LEU A 57 -5.95 15.06 -17.66
CA LEU A 57 -6.19 13.84 -16.88
C LEU A 57 -5.98 12.56 -17.71
N ILE A 58 -6.39 12.55 -18.98
CA ILE A 58 -6.16 11.43 -19.91
C ILE A 58 -4.67 11.23 -20.16
N MET A 59 -3.94 12.33 -20.41
CA MET A 59 -2.50 12.29 -20.66
C MET A 59 -1.74 11.79 -19.43
N ALA A 60 -2.03 12.34 -18.25
CA ALA A 60 -1.45 11.89 -16.99
C ALA A 60 -1.78 10.41 -16.71
N TYR A 61 -3.00 9.96 -16.99
CA TYR A 61 -3.36 8.55 -16.86
C TYR A 61 -2.50 7.66 -17.78
N ASN A 62 -2.40 7.98 -19.07
CA ASN A 62 -1.58 7.16 -19.98
C ASN A 62 -0.10 7.14 -19.55
N GLU A 63 0.44 8.29 -19.18
CA GLU A 63 1.84 8.45 -18.74
C GLU A 63 2.10 7.69 -17.43
N LEU A 64 1.14 7.66 -16.50
CA LEU A 64 1.24 6.86 -15.28
C LEU A 64 1.43 5.36 -15.59
N PHE A 65 0.68 4.83 -16.54
CA PHE A 65 0.78 3.42 -16.95
C PHE A 65 1.99 3.12 -17.83
N GLU A 66 2.48 4.10 -18.59
CA GLU A 66 3.67 3.97 -19.42
C GLU A 66 4.94 4.01 -18.58
N THR A 67 5.02 4.98 -17.66
CA THR A 67 6.15 5.15 -16.73
C THR A 67 6.12 4.16 -15.55
N LYS A 68 4.97 3.48 -15.34
CA LYS A 68 4.72 2.58 -14.21
C LYS A 68 5.05 3.21 -12.85
N ARG A 69 4.82 4.51 -12.70
CA ARG A 69 5.09 5.30 -11.49
C ARG A 69 3.98 5.14 -10.44
N PHE A 70 3.60 3.89 -10.20
CA PHE A 70 2.56 3.55 -9.26
C PHE A 70 3.05 3.64 -7.82
N HIS A 71 2.13 3.96 -6.92
CA HIS A 71 2.30 3.84 -5.48
C HIS A 71 2.87 2.45 -5.16
N GLY A 72 3.98 2.41 -4.43
CA GLY A 72 4.72 1.18 -4.09
C GLY A 72 6.03 0.94 -4.86
N THR A 73 6.39 1.75 -5.86
CA THR A 73 7.78 1.83 -6.37
C THR A 73 8.67 2.72 -5.49
N GLU A 74 8.10 3.40 -4.50
CA GLU A 74 8.85 4.00 -3.40
C GLU A 74 9.35 2.91 -2.42
N SER A 75 10.29 2.10 -2.93
CA SER A 75 11.44 1.69 -2.13
C SER A 75 12.05 2.97 -1.53
N PRO A 76 12.47 2.99 -0.26
CA PRO A 76 13.01 4.16 0.46
C PRO A 76 14.37 4.67 -0.09
N GLU A 77 14.62 4.51 -1.38
CA GLU A 77 15.89 4.82 -2.05
C GLU A 77 15.84 6.17 -2.79
N HIS A 78 14.66 6.75 -3.03
CA HIS A 78 14.56 8.09 -3.66
C HIS A 78 14.51 9.27 -2.66
N VAL A 79 15.05 9.07 -1.45
CA VAL A 79 15.54 10.19 -0.61
C VAL A 79 17.02 10.50 -0.94
N ALA A 80 17.70 9.63 -1.70
CA ALA A 80 19.13 9.78 -2.01
C ALA A 80 19.46 10.65 -3.24
N GLU A 81 18.48 11.09 -4.04
CA GLU A 81 18.73 11.88 -5.26
C GLU A 81 18.43 13.38 -5.10
N GLN A 82 18.59 13.90 -3.87
CA GLN A 82 18.81 15.34 -3.64
C GLN A 82 20.16 15.63 -2.96
N VAL A 83 21.08 14.66 -2.98
CA VAL A 83 22.48 14.85 -2.57
C VAL A 83 23.33 15.26 -3.78
N LYS A 84 23.00 16.39 -4.41
CA LYS A 84 23.91 17.16 -5.27
C LYS A 84 23.55 18.63 -5.12
N ASN A 85 24.08 19.26 -4.08
CA ASN A 85 24.74 20.56 -4.14
C ASN A 85 25.06 21.05 -2.70
N VAL A 86 26.37 21.10 -2.41
CA VAL A 86 27.06 21.96 -1.42
C VAL A 86 27.32 21.40 0.00
N LYS A 87 28.61 20.99 0.15
CA LYS A 87 29.55 21.11 1.30
C LYS A 87 29.33 20.31 2.60
N ILE A 88 30.04 19.18 2.66
CA ILE A 88 31.14 18.82 3.60
C ILE A 88 31.24 19.71 4.86
N ASP A 89 31.07 19.12 6.06
CA ASP A 89 32.17 18.93 7.05
C ASP A 89 31.77 17.90 8.14
N GLU A 90 32.75 17.12 8.60
CA GLU A 90 32.65 16.07 9.62
C GLU A 90 32.48 16.64 11.06
N GLU A 91 31.87 15.84 11.96
CA GLU A 91 32.34 15.55 13.35
C GLU A 91 31.17 15.22 14.33
N LYS A 92 31.03 13.92 14.65
CA LYS A 92 30.79 13.24 15.96
C LYS A 92 29.65 13.72 16.95
N PRO A 93 29.35 12.96 18.03
CA PRO A 93 27.96 12.60 18.41
C PRO A 93 27.53 13.12 19.80
N LYS A 94 26.23 13.29 20.06
CA LYS A 94 25.70 13.10 21.44
C LYS A 94 24.18 12.97 21.52
N GLU A 95 23.79 12.12 22.46
CA GLU A 95 22.48 11.84 23.04
C GLU A 95 21.59 13.08 23.24
N THR A 96 20.26 12.90 23.21
CA THR A 96 19.35 13.10 24.37
C THR A 96 17.89 13.06 23.91
N LYS A 97 17.10 12.16 24.52
CA LYS A 97 15.63 12.11 24.50
C LYS A 97 15.08 13.21 25.42
N PRO A 98 13.99 13.91 25.09
CA PRO A 98 12.67 13.55 25.67
C PRO A 98 11.56 13.63 24.59
N GLU A 99 10.82 12.55 24.34
CA GLU A 99 9.45 12.36 24.87
C GLU A 99 8.51 13.54 24.61
N GLU A 100 7.79 13.51 23.48
CA GLU A 100 6.41 14.02 23.35
C GLU A 100 5.78 13.52 22.04
N ALA A 101 4.55 12.99 22.16
CA ALA A 101 3.61 12.58 21.10
C ALA A 101 4.12 11.64 20.00
N VAL A 102 4.03 10.32 20.25
CA VAL A 102 3.97 9.34 19.15
C VAL A 102 2.59 9.50 18.50
N ASP A 103 2.51 10.41 17.52
CA ASP A 103 1.53 10.31 16.46
C ASP A 103 1.73 8.91 15.86
N GLU A 104 0.87 7.98 16.25
CA GLU A 104 0.92 6.60 15.82
C GLU A 104 0.54 6.63 14.33
N GLY A 105 1.57 6.87 13.52
CA GLY A 105 1.47 6.95 12.07
C GLY A 105 0.79 5.72 11.50
N PRO A 106 0.49 5.74 10.19
CA PRO A 106 -0.31 4.70 9.55
C PRO A 106 0.19 3.28 9.90
N PRO A 107 -0.72 2.29 10.02
CA PRO A 107 -0.37 0.95 10.47
C PRO A 107 0.87 0.43 9.75
N LYS A 108 1.84 -0.08 10.51
CA LYS A 108 3.11 -0.60 9.98
C LYS A 108 2.96 -1.91 9.20
N TYR A 109 1.73 -2.29 8.85
CA TYR A 109 1.39 -3.51 8.14
C TYR A 109 0.32 -3.23 7.09
N THR A 110 0.36 -4.01 6.02
CA THR A 110 -0.69 -4.03 4.99
C THR A 110 -1.36 -5.40 4.98
N LYS A 111 -2.69 -5.42 4.82
CA LYS A 111 -3.50 -6.65 4.81
C LYS A 111 -4.41 -6.69 3.58
N PRO A 112 -3.93 -7.17 2.43
CA PRO A 112 -4.79 -7.40 1.27
C PRO A 112 -5.69 -8.62 1.48
N VAL A 113 -6.99 -8.49 1.17
CA VAL A 113 -7.95 -9.60 1.25
C VAL A 113 -8.05 -10.27 -0.13
N LEU A 114 -7.44 -11.46 -0.25
CA LEU A 114 -7.43 -12.23 -1.52
C LEU A 114 -8.80 -12.85 -1.84
N LYS A 115 -9.45 -13.43 -0.84
CA LYS A 115 -10.77 -14.06 -0.95
C LYS A 115 -11.69 -13.46 0.10
N LYS A 116 -12.84 -12.94 -0.35
CA LYS A 116 -13.87 -12.40 0.56
C LYS A 116 -14.45 -13.55 1.38
N GLY A 117 -14.48 -13.39 2.70
CA GLY A 117 -15.18 -14.29 3.62
C GLY A 117 -16.67 -13.98 3.70
N ASP A 118 -17.34 -14.52 4.71
CA ASP A 118 -18.79 -14.45 4.89
C ASP A 118 -19.33 -13.04 5.22
N LYS A 119 -18.46 -12.08 5.55
CA LYS A 119 -18.79 -10.68 5.91
C LYS A 119 -19.81 -10.50 7.05
N ILE A 120 -20.16 -11.58 7.74
CA ILE A 120 -21.13 -11.59 8.84
C ILE A 120 -20.42 -11.91 10.15
N ASN A 121 -19.56 -12.93 10.14
CA ASN A 121 -18.83 -13.38 11.33
C ASN A 121 -17.46 -12.67 11.39
N PHE A 122 -17.32 -11.71 12.31
CA PHE A 122 -16.05 -11.07 12.62
C PHE A 122 -15.62 -11.46 14.03
N PRO A 123 -14.33 -11.81 14.24
CA PRO A 123 -13.86 -12.19 15.56
C PRO A 123 -13.84 -10.99 16.52
N GLN A 124 -14.39 -11.18 17.71
CA GLN A 124 -14.42 -10.18 18.77
C GLN A 124 -13.31 -10.42 19.81
N LYS A 125 -13.08 -9.43 20.67
CA LYS A 125 -12.12 -9.55 21.78
C LYS A 125 -12.51 -10.72 22.68
N GLY A 126 -11.59 -11.67 22.87
CA GLY A 126 -11.80 -12.87 23.68
C GLY A 126 -12.30 -14.10 22.90
N ASP A 127 -12.74 -13.94 21.66
CA ASP A 127 -13.18 -15.05 20.81
C ASP A 127 -12.02 -15.97 20.47
N VAL A 128 -12.30 -17.28 20.46
CA VAL A 128 -11.35 -18.30 20.00
C VAL A 128 -11.47 -18.43 18.48
N VAL A 129 -10.40 -18.08 17.77
CA VAL A 129 -10.29 -18.24 16.32
C VAL A 129 -9.38 -19.40 15.97
N GLN A 130 -9.67 -20.04 14.84
CA GLN A 130 -8.84 -21.08 14.26
C GLN A 130 -8.36 -20.64 12.88
N CYS A 131 -7.04 -20.66 12.64
CA CYS A 131 -6.51 -20.29 11.33
C CYS A 131 -5.26 -21.09 10.93
N TRP A 132 -5.02 -21.09 9.63
CA TRP A 132 -3.78 -21.56 9.02
C TRP A 132 -2.97 -20.36 8.58
N TYR A 133 -1.66 -20.39 8.79
CA TYR A 133 -0.76 -19.33 8.38
C TYR A 133 0.59 -19.88 7.93
N ALA A 134 1.28 -19.08 7.12
CA ALA A 134 2.65 -19.29 6.68
C ALA A 134 3.34 -17.92 6.59
N GLY A 135 4.30 -17.68 7.46
CA GLY A 135 5.18 -16.52 7.47
C GLY A 135 6.37 -16.74 6.53
N LYS A 136 6.56 -15.81 5.59
CA LYS A 136 7.67 -15.82 4.64
C LYS A 136 8.40 -14.49 4.68
N LEU A 137 9.71 -14.55 4.54
CA LEU A 137 10.59 -13.41 4.30
C LEU A 137 10.46 -12.94 2.83
N GLN A 138 11.06 -11.80 2.52
CA GLN A 138 11.00 -11.20 1.16
C GLN A 138 11.68 -12.06 0.09
N ASP A 139 12.69 -12.83 0.48
CA ASP A 139 13.39 -13.82 -0.36
C ASP A 139 12.60 -15.12 -0.54
N GLY A 140 11.41 -15.24 0.08
CA GLY A 140 10.54 -16.40 -0.01
C GLY A 140 10.82 -17.48 1.03
N THR A 141 11.87 -17.31 1.85
CA THR A 141 12.22 -18.22 2.94
C THR A 141 11.09 -18.27 3.97
N VAL A 142 10.59 -19.47 4.27
CA VAL A 142 9.55 -19.70 5.28
C VAL A 142 10.20 -19.68 6.66
N PHE A 143 9.83 -18.71 7.51
CA PHE A 143 10.35 -18.63 8.88
C PHE A 143 9.42 -19.29 9.91
N ASP A 144 8.12 -19.35 9.62
CA ASP A 144 7.14 -20.04 10.46
C ASP A 144 5.94 -20.50 9.62
N SER A 145 5.37 -21.67 9.90
CA SER A 145 4.20 -22.18 9.18
C SER A 145 3.51 -23.29 9.96
N ASN A 146 2.19 -23.15 10.13
CA ASN A 146 1.35 -24.21 10.70
C ASN A 146 0.80 -25.17 9.61
N ILE A 147 0.94 -24.83 8.33
CA ILE A 147 0.43 -25.62 7.22
C ILE A 147 1.34 -26.85 6.98
N GLN A 148 0.81 -28.05 7.20
CA GLN A 148 1.54 -29.29 6.92
C GLN A 148 1.52 -29.61 5.41
N THR A 149 2.68 -29.55 4.76
CA THR A 149 2.85 -29.77 3.32
C THR A 149 2.98 -31.26 2.94
N SER A 150 3.34 -32.13 3.88
CA SER A 150 3.52 -33.56 3.59
C SER A 150 2.20 -34.31 3.47
N SER A 151 1.93 -34.87 2.29
CA SER A 151 0.70 -35.61 1.93
C SER A 151 0.31 -36.75 2.86
N LYS A 152 1.25 -37.29 3.66
CA LYS A 152 1.02 -38.44 4.56
C LYS A 152 0.41 -38.06 5.92
N LYS A 153 0.38 -36.76 6.28
CA LYS A 153 -0.03 -36.28 7.63
C LYS A 153 -1.19 -35.27 7.62
N LYS A 154 -1.76 -34.95 6.44
CA LYS A 154 -2.86 -33.98 6.25
C LYS A 154 -4.10 -34.24 7.11
N LYS A 155 -4.39 -35.49 7.50
CA LYS A 155 -5.55 -35.80 8.36
C LYS A 155 -5.36 -35.46 9.85
N ALA A 156 -4.14 -35.15 10.30
CA ALA A 156 -3.83 -34.87 11.71
C ALA A 156 -3.42 -33.41 11.98
N ALA A 157 -3.39 -32.57 10.95
CA ALA A 157 -3.03 -31.17 11.13
C ALA A 157 -4.19 -30.44 11.80
N LYS A 158 -3.94 -29.85 12.97
CA LYS A 158 -4.89 -29.00 13.69
C LYS A 158 -4.57 -27.53 13.41
N PRO A 159 -5.57 -26.70 13.06
CA PRO A 159 -5.34 -25.27 12.87
C PRO A 159 -4.88 -24.62 14.17
N LEU A 160 -4.13 -23.54 14.06
CA LEU A 160 -3.75 -22.75 15.23
C LEU A 160 -5.01 -22.15 15.86
N SER A 161 -5.22 -22.40 17.14
CA SER A 161 -6.36 -21.90 17.90
C SER A 161 -5.90 -20.91 18.97
N PHE A 162 -6.41 -19.68 18.96
CA PHE A 162 -6.05 -18.66 19.95
C PHE A 162 -7.20 -17.67 20.21
N LYS A 163 -7.12 -16.95 21.34
CA LYS A 163 -8.09 -15.90 21.67
C LYS A 163 -7.64 -14.55 21.11
N VAL A 164 -8.56 -13.81 20.50
CA VAL A 164 -8.27 -12.51 19.87
C VAL A 164 -8.14 -11.38 20.91
N SER A 165 -7.22 -10.43 20.66
CA SER A 165 -7.02 -9.19 21.43
C SER A 165 -6.65 -9.38 22.92
N ILE A 166 -5.85 -10.41 23.22
CA ILE A 166 -5.28 -10.65 24.56
C ILE A 166 -3.74 -10.70 24.57
N GLY A 167 -3.08 -10.07 23.60
CA GLY A 167 -1.61 -9.98 23.54
C GLY A 167 -0.89 -11.29 23.17
N LYS A 168 -1.61 -12.27 22.63
CA LYS A 168 -1.03 -13.57 22.22
C LYS A 168 -0.33 -13.56 20.85
N MET A 169 -0.62 -12.56 20.03
CA MET A 169 -0.15 -12.45 18.64
C MET A 169 0.25 -10.99 18.39
N ILE A 170 1.22 -10.80 17.51
CA ILE A 170 1.71 -9.49 17.03
C ILE A 170 0.76 -8.87 16.01
#